data_AF-A0A850JXE3-F1
#
_entry.id   AF-A0A850JXE3-F1
#
_cell.length_a   1.000
_cell.length_b   1.000
_cell.length_c   1.000
_cell.angle_alpha   90.00
_cell.angle_beta   90.00
_cell.angle_gamma   90.00
#
_symmetry.space_group_name_H-M   'P 1'
#
loop_
_entity.id
_entity.type
_entity.pdbx_description
1 polymer ?
#
loop_
_entity_poly.entity_id
_entity_poly.type
_entity_poly.pdbx_seq_one_letter_code
_entity_poly.pdbx_strand_id
1 'polypeptide(L)' 'MKSNMDDELSLDKIDDYNNKESKQKRNTVRLVVIFCLLVGAVFSYMKYNSEVDDYVGTKEAPGITTTKK' A
#
# COMPACT_ATOMS: atom_id res chain seq x y z
N MET A 1 -1.22 -54.49 2.91
CA MET A 1 -2.27 -53.56 2.47
C MET A 1 -1.70 -52.16 2.69
N LYS A 2 -1.31 -51.45 1.62
CA LYS A 2 -0.75 -50.09 1.73
C LYS A 2 -1.95 -49.18 2.00
N SER A 3 -1.91 -48.42 3.09
CA SER A 3 -3.01 -47.55 3.51
C SER A 3 -3.10 -46.36 2.54
N ASN A 4 -4.27 -46.12 1.96
CA ASN A 4 -4.54 -45.01 1.05
C ASN A 4 -4.66 -43.65 1.77
N MET A 5 -4.42 -43.58 3.08
CA MET A 5 -4.48 -42.33 3.86
C MET A 5 -3.33 -41.38 3.50
N ASP A 6 -2.22 -41.90 2.99
CA ASP A 6 -1.08 -41.08 2.57
C ASP A 6 -1.35 -40.30 1.27
N ASP A 7 -2.45 -40.57 0.55
CA ASP A 7 -2.85 -39.88 -0.68
C ASP A 7 -3.92 -38.78 -0.46
N GLU A 8 -4.45 -38.62 0.76
CA GLU A 8 -5.47 -37.59 1.01
C GLU A 8 -4.90 -36.17 1.02
N LEU A 9 -5.63 -35.22 0.43
CA LEU A 9 -5.28 -33.80 0.48
C LEU A 9 -5.45 -33.30 1.93
N SER A 10 -4.36 -32.97 2.62
CA SER A 10 -4.38 -32.37 3.97
C SER A 10 -3.71 -30.99 3.97
N LEU A 11 -4.09 -30.13 4.91
CA LEU A 11 -3.52 -28.78 5.05
C LEU A 11 -2.00 -28.83 5.27
N ASP A 12 -1.54 -29.84 6.00
CA ASP A 12 -0.15 -30.09 6.37
C ASP A 12 0.76 -30.47 5.18
N LYS A 13 0.16 -30.91 4.06
CA LYS A 13 0.85 -31.17 2.79
C LYS A 13 1.10 -29.91 1.96
N ILE A 14 0.44 -28.79 2.30
CA ILE A 14 0.71 -27.50 1.68
C ILE A 14 2.06 -26.99 2.21
N ASP A 15 2.95 -26.59 1.29
CA ASP A 15 4.36 -26.28 1.59
C ASP A 15 4.55 -24.99 2.39
N ASP A 16 3.62 -24.04 2.29
CA ASP A 16 3.63 -22.77 3.00
C ASP A 16 2.62 -22.68 4.15
N TYR A 17 1.96 -23.79 4.49
CA TYR A 17 0.98 -23.82 5.58
C TYR A 17 1.65 -23.84 6.95
N ASN A 18 1.06 -23.14 7.93
CA ASN A 18 1.48 -23.10 9.33
C ASN A 18 2.96 -22.70 9.55
N ASN A 19 3.35 -21.52 9.07
CA ASN A 19 4.72 -20.97 9.22
C ASN A 19 5.82 -21.80 8.54
N LYS A 20 5.47 -22.75 7.67
CA LYS A 20 6.42 -23.53 6.88
C LYS A 20 6.99 -22.76 5.68
N GLU A 21 6.51 -21.54 5.41
CA GLU A 21 7.01 -20.77 4.29
C GLU A 21 8.51 -20.45 4.41
N SER A 22 9.20 -20.46 3.27
CA SER A 22 10.62 -20.16 3.21
C SER A 22 10.91 -18.71 3.60
N LYS A 23 12.08 -18.45 4.21
CA LYS A 23 12.54 -17.09 4.54
C LYS A 23 12.55 -16.19 3.30
N GLN A 24 12.93 -16.75 2.14
CA GLN A 24 12.94 -16.03 0.86
C GLN A 24 11.53 -15.60 0.44
N LYS A 25 10.52 -16.47 0.57
CA LYS A 25 9.13 -16.15 0.25
C LYS A 25 8.61 -15.01 1.14
N ARG A 26 8.84 -15.08 2.46
CA ARG A 26 8.47 -13.98 3.38
C ARG A 26 9.15 -12.66 3.04
N ASN A 27 10.44 -12.70 2.75
CA ASN A 27 11.20 -11.49 2.43
C ASN A 27 10.72 -10.88 1.11
N THR A 28 10.37 -11.71 0.13
CA THR A 28 9.79 -11.26 -1.14
C THR A 28 8.45 -10.54 -0.91
N VAL A 29 7.55 -11.14 -0.13
CA VAL A 29 6.25 -10.51 0.21
C VAL A 29 6.47 -9.18 0.94
N ARG A 30 7.38 -9.14 1.92
CA ARG A 30 7.72 -7.90 2.64
C ARG A 30 8.26 -6.81 1.71
N LEU A 31 9.12 -7.18 0.76
CA LEU A 31 9.68 -6.25 -0.23
C LEU A 31 8.57 -5.66 -1.09
N VAL A 32 7.64 -6.50 -1.58
CA VAL A 32 6.49 -6.03 -2.36
C VAL A 32 5.63 -5.05 -1.56
N VAL A 33 5.32 -5.37 -0.29
CA VAL A 33 4.55 -4.47 0.58
C VAL A 33 5.28 -3.14 0.77
N ILE A 34 6.57 -3.16 1.08
CA ILE A 34 7.39 -1.94 1.23
C ILE A 34 7.40 -1.13 -0.06
N PHE A 35 7.54 -1.79 -1.21
CA PHE A 35 7.51 -1.13 -2.51
C PHE A 35 6.18 -0.40 -2.76
N CYS A 36 5.05 -1.07 -2.52
CA CYS A 36 3.73 -0.44 -2.65
C CYS A 36 3.58 0.77 -1.73
N LEU A 37 4.06 0.69 -0.49
CA LEU A 37 4.05 1.82 0.46
C LEU A 37 4.92 2.98 -0.01
N LEU A 38 6.12 2.70 -0.53
CA LEU A 38 7.02 3.73 -1.06
C LEU A 38 6.40 4.43 -2.27
N VAL A 39 5.82 3.69 -3.21
CA VAL A 39 5.13 4.26 -4.37
C VAL A 39 3.97 5.15 -3.91
N GLY A 40 3.13 4.66 -2.99
CA GLY A 40 2.03 5.45 -2.42
C GLY A 40 2.50 6.73 -1.74
N ALA A 41 3.59 6.65 -0.97
CA ALA A 41 4.20 7.80 -0.31
C ALA A 41 4.72 8.84 -1.32
N VAL A 42 5.38 8.40 -2.40
CA VAL A 42 5.86 9.30 -3.47
C VAL A 42 4.70 10.02 -4.14
N PHE A 43 3.65 9.30 -4.54
CA PHE A 43 2.47 9.94 -5.15
C PHE A 43 1.76 10.90 -4.19
N SER A 44 1.63 10.52 -2.92
CA SER A 44 1.05 11.39 -1.90
C SER A 44 1.88 12.65 -1.69
N TYR A 45 3.20 12.53 -1.65
CA TYR A 45 4.12 13.66 -1.51
C TYR A 45 4.02 14.61 -2.71
N MET A 46 4.02 14.08 -3.93
CA MET A 46 3.86 14.90 -5.13
C MET A 46 2.52 15.65 -5.12
N LYS A 47 1.42 14.97 -4.78
CA LYS A 47 0.09 15.59 -4.70
C LYS A 47 0.04 16.70 -3.64
N TYR A 48 0.58 16.45 -2.45
CA TYR A 48 0.62 17.44 -1.38
C TYR A 48 1.37 18.72 -1.78
N ASN A 49 2.49 18.58 -2.49
CA ASN A 49 3.30 19.73 -2.92
C ASN A 49 2.86 20.34 -4.26
N SER A 50 1.83 19.78 -4.90
CA SER A 50 1.28 20.30 -6.15
C SER A 50 0.06 21.20 -5.91
N GLU A 51 -0.27 21.55 -4.66
CA GLU A 51 -1.24 22.61 -4.39
C GLU A 51 -0.71 23.94 -4.94
N VAL A 52 -1.33 24.38 -6.04
CA VAL A 52 -1.12 25.71 -6.60
C VAL A 52 -2.07 26.64 -5.86
N ASP A 53 -1.57 27.79 -5.40
CA ASP A 53 -2.41 28.78 -4.71
C ASP A 53 -3.41 29.38 -5.70
N ASP A 54 -4.68 29.01 -5.56
CA ASP A 54 -5.81 29.55 -6.36
C ASP A 54 -6.18 30.99 -5.95
N TYR A 55 -5.44 31.61 -5.02
CA TYR A 55 -5.67 33.00 -4.62
C TYR A 55 -5.28 33.98 -5.72
N VAL A 56 -6.28 34.47 -6.44
CA VAL A 56 -6.15 35.60 -7.37
C VAL A 56 -6.42 36.90 -6.59
N GLY A 57 -5.39 37.41 -5.93
CA GLY A 57 -5.44 38.70 -5.24
C GLY A 57 -4.07 39.18 -4.78
N THR A 58 -3.94 40.48 -4.53
CA THR A 58 -2.77 41.04 -3.84
C THR A 58 -3.17 41.50 -2.44
N LYS A 59 -2.21 41.87 -1.61
CA LYS A 59 -2.49 42.48 -0.30
C LYS A 59 -3.23 43.82 -0.44
N GLU A 60 -3.02 44.51 -1.55
CA GLU A 60 -3.61 45.82 -1.86
C GLU A 60 -4.95 45.69 -2.58
N ALA A 61 -5.17 44.60 -3.31
CA ALA A 61 -6.40 44.26 -4.01
C ALA A 61 -6.74 42.78 -3.76
N PRO A 62 -7.31 42.44 -2.59
CA PRO A 62 -7.80 41.09 -2.37
C PRO A 62 -8.93 40.83 -3.37
N GLY A 63 -8.96 39.62 -3.95
CA GLY A 63 -9.97 39.22 -4.93
C GLY A 63 -11.38 39.12 -4.33
N ILE A 64 -12.16 38.12 -4.73
CA ILE A 64 -13.55 37.99 -4.25
C ILE A 64 -13.56 37.65 -2.75
N THR A 65 -14.14 38.54 -1.93
CA THR A 65 -14.35 38.31 -0.51
C THR A 65 -15.58 37.41 -0.31
N THR A 66 -15.36 36.16 0.11
CA THR A 66 -16.44 35.19 0.35
C THR A 66 -17.05 35.28 1.76
N THR A 67 -16.65 36.27 2.56
CA THR A 67 -17.23 36.52 3.89
C THR A 67 -18.66 37.05 3.75
N LYS A 68 -19.65 36.16 3.89
CA LYS A 68 -21.03 36.57 4.14
C LYS A 68 -21.11 37.19 5.53
N LYS A 69 -21.56 38.44 5.60
CA LYS A 69 -21.96 39.13 6.83
C LYS A 69 -23.15 38.45 7.49
#